data_AF-A0A7R7CEC2-F1
#
_entry.id   AF-A0A7R7CEC2-F1
#
_cell.length_a   1.000
_cell.length_b   1.000
_cell.length_c   1.000
_cell.angle_alpha   90.00
_cell.angle_beta   90.00
_cell.angle_gamma   90.00
#
_symmetry.space_group_name_H-M   'P 1'
#
loop_
_entity.id
_entity.type
_entity.pdbx_description
1 polymer ?
#
loop_
_entity_poly.entity_id
_entity_poly.type
_entity_poly.pdbx_seq_one_letter_code
_entity_poly.pdbx_strand_id
1 'polypeptide(L)'
;MPTMNVSLTAEMVEFVEGEVSSGDYVSASEVVRDAIRLMRREKEREEAKFRLLREEIDRGYEQSERGEFSSRTVDGIAESVLNRRSNRRSGSPGKPIVT
;
A
#
# COMPACT_ATOMS: atom_id res chain seq x y z
N MET A 1 23.71 14.96 -17.36
CA MET A 1 22.41 14.85 -16.64
C MET A 1 21.85 16.25 -16.47
N PRO A 2 20.53 16.45 -16.65
CA PRO A 2 19.90 17.72 -16.29
C PRO A 2 20.08 17.98 -14.79
N THR A 3 20.42 19.21 -14.43
CA THR A 3 20.59 19.64 -13.04
C THR A 3 19.40 20.49 -12.63
N MET A 4 19.00 20.36 -11.37
CA MET A 4 17.91 21.14 -10.77
C MET A 4 18.38 21.59 -9.39
N ASN A 5 18.31 22.89 -9.14
CA ASN A 5 18.64 23.45 -7.83
C ASN A 5 17.38 23.45 -6.97
N VAL A 6 17.48 22.91 -5.76
CA VAL A 6 16.39 22.85 -4.79
C VAL A 6 16.91 23.34 -3.44
N SER A 7 16.12 24.17 -2.78
CA SER A 7 16.40 24.58 -1.41
C SER A 7 15.83 23.54 -0.45
N LEU A 8 16.66 23.05 0.45
CA LEU A 8 16.28 22.11 1.50
C LEU A 8 16.27 22.83 2.85
N THR A 9 15.44 22.34 3.78
CA THR A 9 15.51 22.77 5.18
C THR A 9 16.77 22.19 5.84
N ALA A 10 17.23 22.79 6.95
CA ALA A 10 18.39 22.29 7.67
C ALA A 10 18.24 20.81 8.08
N GLU A 11 17.06 20.43 8.56
CA GLU A 11 16.73 19.04 8.93
C GLU A 11 16.85 18.07 7.73
N MET A 12 16.40 18.48 6.54
CA MET A 12 16.52 17.66 5.34
C MET A 12 17.97 17.50 4.90
N VAL A 13 18.79 18.54 5.06
CA VAL A 13 20.23 18.47 4.78
C VAL A 13 20.89 17.49 5.74
N GLU A 14 20.64 17.62 7.04
CA GLU A 14 21.20 16.72 8.07
C GLU A 14 20.82 15.25 7.80
N PHE A 15 19.56 14.99 7.43
CA PHE A 15 19.12 13.66 7.03
C PHE A 15 19.92 13.12 5.83
N VAL A 16 20.03 13.91 4.76
CA VAL A 16 20.73 13.49 3.54
C VAL A 16 22.22 13.27 3.80
N GLU A 17 22.86 14.13 4.58
CA GLU A 17 24.26 13.97 4.99
C GLU A 17 24.45 12.72 5.85
N GLY A 18 23.51 12.44 6.77
CA GLY A 18 23.47 11.22 7.56
C GLY A 18 23.46 9.95 6.71
N GLU A 19 22.56 9.87 5.74
CA GLU A 19 22.43 8.72 4.82
C GLU A 19 23.66 8.52 3.92
N VAL A 20 24.35 9.60 3.55
CA VAL A 20 25.62 9.47 2.82
C VAL A 20 26.74 9.00 3.76
N SER A 21 26.78 9.53 4.98
CA SER A 21 27.80 9.18 5.98
C SER A 21 27.72 7.74 6.49
N SER A 22 26.53 7.12 6.46
CA SER A 22 26.37 5.69 6.78
C SER A 22 27.04 4.78 5.76
N GLY A 23 27.29 5.30 4.56
CA GLY A 23 27.87 4.56 3.43
C GLY A 23 26.82 3.85 2.56
N ASP A 24 25.53 3.98 2.87
CA ASP A 24 24.44 3.38 2.08
C ASP A 24 24.25 4.09 0.73
N TYR A 25 24.69 5.35 0.63
CA TYR A 25 24.61 6.16 -0.59
C TYR A 25 25.94 6.85 -0.91
N VAL A 26 26.26 6.96 -2.20
CA VAL A 26 27.52 7.56 -2.68
C VAL A 26 27.42 9.09 -2.74
N SER A 27 26.21 9.65 -2.82
CA SER A 27 26.03 11.11 -2.90
C SER A 27 24.63 11.57 -2.47
N ALA A 28 24.52 12.84 -2.08
CA ALA A 28 23.23 13.49 -1.81
C ALA A 28 22.25 13.39 -3.00
N SER A 29 22.76 13.51 -4.22
CA SER A 29 21.94 13.36 -5.43
C SER A 29 21.38 11.94 -5.60
N GLU A 30 22.03 10.92 -5.05
CA GLU A 30 21.54 9.54 -5.06
C GLU A 30 20.39 9.37 -4.07
N VAL A 31 20.58 9.84 -2.82
CA VAL A 31 19.55 9.86 -1.78
C VAL A 31 18.28 10.53 -2.29
N VAL A 32 18.42 11.74 -2.88
CA VAL A 32 17.28 12.49 -3.41
C VAL A 32 16.58 11.76 -4.56
N ARG A 33 17.33 11.11 -5.46
CA ARG A 33 16.73 10.32 -6.55
C ARG A 33 15.94 9.14 -6.01
N ASP A 34 16.47 8.44 -5.00
CA ASP A 34 15.79 7.29 -4.40
C ASP A 34 14.56 7.70 -3.59
N ALA A 35 14.63 8.81 -2.85
CA ALA A 35 13.48 9.41 -2.20
C ALA A 35 12.37 9.77 -3.19
N ILE A 36 12.71 10.39 -4.34
CA ILE A 36 11.73 10.70 -5.39
C ILE A 36 11.13 9.43 -5.99
N ARG A 37 11.94 8.39 -6.23
CA ARG A 37 11.43 7.10 -6.73
C ARG A 37 10.47 6.46 -5.73
N LEU A 38 10.80 6.49 -4.44
CA LEU A 38 9.91 6.00 -3.39
C LEU A 38 8.60 6.79 -3.35
N MET A 39 8.67 8.13 -3.36
CA MET A 39 7.50 9.00 -3.40
C MET A 39 6.60 8.71 -4.62
N ARG A 40 7.19 8.48 -5.80
CA ARG A 40 6.43 8.12 -7.00
C ARG A 40 5.69 6.79 -6.84
N ARG A 41 6.37 5.75 -6.34
CA ARG A 41 5.73 4.45 -6.08
C ARG A 41 4.60 4.55 -5.07
N GLU A 42 4.74 5.39 -4.05
CA GLU A 42 3.68 5.62 -3.05
C GLU A 42 2.45 6.27 -3.70
N LYS A 43 2.66 7.34 -4.47
CA LYS A 43 1.59 8.03 -5.20
C LYS A 43 0.87 7.09 -6.17
N GLU A 44 1.62 6.31 -6.95
CA GLU A 44 1.05 5.33 -7.89
C GLU A 44 0.20 4.27 -7.16
N ARG A 45 0.63 3.80 -5.98
CA ARG A 45 -0.13 2.86 -5.15
C ARG A 45 -1.40 3.49 -4.58
N GLU A 46 -1.31 4.71 -4.10
CA GLU A 46 -2.43 5.45 -3.55
C GLU A 46 -3.49 5.73 -4.62
N GLU A 47 -3.06 6.18 -5.81
CA GLU A 47 -3.93 6.37 -6.97
C GLU A 47 -4.62 5.07 -7.39
N ALA A 48 -3.90 3.94 -7.40
CA ALA A 48 -4.48 2.64 -7.70
C ALA A 48 -5.54 2.22 -6.67
N LYS A 49 -5.27 2.44 -5.38
CA LYS A 49 -6.23 2.18 -4.30
C LYS A 49 -7.48 3.04 -4.44
N PHE A 50 -7.33 4.33 -4.73
CA PHE A 50 -8.48 5.22 -4.92
C PHE A 50 -9.29 4.87 -6.15
N ARG A 51 -8.65 4.49 -7.25
CA ARG A 51 -9.35 4.03 -8.45
C ARG A 51 -10.20 2.80 -8.15
N LEU A 52 -9.63 1.79 -7.52
CA LEU A 52 -10.39 0.59 -7.12
C LEU A 52 -11.55 0.95 -6.19
N LEU A 53 -11.33 1.82 -5.20
CA LEU A 53 -12.38 2.21 -4.27
C LEU A 53 -13.53 2.94 -4.98
N ARG A 54 -13.22 3.84 -5.92
CA ARG A 54 -14.24 4.52 -6.72
C ARG A 54 -15.06 3.53 -7.55
N GLU A 55 -14.39 2.61 -8.25
CA GLU A 55 -15.06 1.57 -9.04
C GLU A 55 -16.01 0.70 -8.21
N GLU A 56 -15.60 0.29 -6.99
CA GLU A 56 -16.45 -0.50 -6.10
C GLU A 56 -17.61 0.31 -5.50
N ILE A 57 -17.39 1.60 -5.20
CA ILE A 57 -18.45 2.50 -4.74
C ILE A 57 -19.47 2.71 -5.85
N ASP A 58 -19.03 3.02 -7.07
CA ASP A 58 -19.90 3.25 -8.22
C ASP A 58 -20.75 2.01 -8.50
N ARG A 59 -20.13 0.81 -8.46
CA ARG A 59 -20.86 -0.46 -8.58
C ARG A 59 -21.92 -0.62 -7.48
N GLY A 60 -21.57 -0.35 -6.22
CA GLY A 60 -22.50 -0.44 -5.10
C GLY A 60 -23.64 0.57 -5.19
N TYR A 61 -23.35 1.78 -5.69
CA TYR A 61 -24.33 2.82 -5.94
C TYR A 61 -25.32 2.41 -7.03
N GLU A 62 -24.82 1.89 -8.16
CA GLU A 62 -25.67 1.37 -9.25
C GLU A 62 -26.54 0.18 -8.78
N GLN A 63 -26.01 -0.71 -7.94
CA GLN A 63 -26.80 -1.79 -7.33
C GLN A 63 -27.92 -1.24 -6.44
N SER A 64 -27.60 -0.23 -5.61
CA SER A 64 -28.57 0.44 -4.74
C SER A 64 -29.70 1.09 -5.53
N GLU A 65 -29.41 1.78 -6.64
CA GLU A 65 -30.43 2.37 -7.53
C GLU A 65 -31.36 1.31 -8.13
N ARG A 66 -30.87 0.07 -8.35
CA ARG A 66 -31.69 -1.07 -8.79
C ARG A 66 -32.39 -1.81 -7.64
N GLY A 67 -32.22 -1.37 -6.39
CA GLY A 67 -32.77 -2.02 -5.21
C GLY A 67 -32.07 -3.33 -4.82
N GLU A 68 -30.88 -3.60 -5.36
CA GLU A 68 -30.10 -4.80 -5.10
C GLU A 68 -29.33 -4.69 -3.77
N PHE A 69 -30.04 -4.88 -2.66
CA PHE A 69 -29.43 -4.89 -1.32
C PHE A 69 -29.19 -6.30 -0.81
N SER A 70 -28.14 -6.45 0.00
CA SER A 70 -27.91 -7.70 0.74
C SER A 70 -29.00 -7.91 1.79
N SER A 71 -29.60 -9.11 1.80
CA SER A 71 -30.53 -9.55 2.84
C SER A 71 -29.86 -9.95 4.16
N ARG A 72 -28.52 -10.01 4.18
CA ARG A 72 -27.74 -10.40 5.36
C ARG A 72 -27.70 -9.27 6.39
N THR A 73 -27.86 -9.63 7.65
CA THR A 73 -27.65 -8.71 8.77
C THR A 73 -26.16 -8.46 8.99
N VAL A 74 -25.83 -7.34 9.67
CA VAL A 74 -24.45 -7.00 10.06
C VAL A 74 -23.82 -8.13 10.88
N ASP A 75 -24.55 -8.69 11.85
CA ASP A 75 -24.08 -9.79 12.70
C ASP A 75 -23.79 -11.05 11.87
N GLY A 76 -24.69 -11.40 10.93
CA GLY A 76 -24.49 -12.54 10.04
C GLY A 76 -23.32 -12.36 9.07
N ILE A 77 -22.99 -11.11 8.71
CA ILE A 77 -21.77 -10.81 7.95
C ILE A 77 -20.54 -10.99 8.84
N ALA A 78 -20.52 -10.40 10.02
CA ALA A 78 -19.41 -10.45 10.97
C ALA A 78 -19.05 -11.91 11.34
N GLU A 79 -20.04 -12.73 11.67
CA GLU A 79 -19.87 -14.14 11.99
C GLU A 79 -19.21 -14.91 10.83
N SER A 80 -19.65 -14.67 9.59
CA SER A 80 -19.06 -15.33 8.41
C SER A 80 -17.61 -14.94 8.12
N VAL A 81 -17.20 -13.73 8.52
CA VAL A 81 -15.81 -13.27 8.39
C VAL A 81 -14.94 -13.92 9.45
N LEU A 82 -15.42 -14.02 10.69
CA LEU A 82 -14.73 -14.69 11.79
C LEU A 82 -14.55 -16.19 11.52
N ASN A 83 -15.60 -16.86 11.04
CA ASN A 83 -15.56 -18.28 10.70
C ASN A 83 -14.63 -18.59 9.51
N ARG A 84 -14.50 -17.69 8.53
CA ARG A 84 -13.49 -17.85 7.46
C ARG A 84 -12.05 -17.79 7.98
N ARG A 85 -11.79 -17.00 9.03
CA ARG A 85 -10.46 -16.92 9.65
C ARG A 85 -10.10 -18.16 10.46
N SER A 86 -11.07 -18.75 11.18
CA SER A 86 -10.84 -19.99 11.93
C SER A 86 -10.59 -21.18 10.99
N ASN A 87 -11.36 -21.30 9.91
CA ASN A 87 -11.21 -22.41 8.94
C ASN A 87 -9.88 -22.37 8.16
N ARG A 88 -9.29 -21.19 7.95
CA ARG A 88 -7.96 -21.07 7.34
C ARG A 88 -6.83 -21.51 8.28
N ARG A 89 -7.05 -21.50 9.60
CA ARG A 89 -6.08 -21.96 10.60
C ARG A 89 -6.14 -23.46 10.85
N SER A 90 -7.29 -24.10 10.63
CA SER A 90 -7.45 -25.56 10.78
C SER A 90 -7.07 -26.36 9.52
N GLY A 91 -6.98 -25.72 8.34
CA GLY A 91 -6.66 -26.36 7.06
C GLY A 91 -5.17 -26.43 6.69
N SER A 92 -4.28 -26.87 7.59
CA SER A 92 -2.90 -27.22 7.22
C SER A 92 -2.76 -28.72 6.93
N PRO A 93 -2.57 -29.14 5.67
CA PRO A 93 -1.87 -30.38 5.38
C PRO A 93 -0.42 -30.03 5.05
N GLY A 94 0.48 -30.36 5.98
CA GLY A 94 1.89 -30.41 5.66
C GLY A 94 2.16 -31.37 4.52
N LYS A 95 3.07 -30.99 3.63
CA LYS A 95 4.02 -31.95 3.05
C LYS A 95 5.41 -31.35 3.18
N PRO A 96 6.36 -32.03 3.84
CA PRO A 96 7.75 -31.67 3.70
C PRO A 96 8.17 -31.99 2.27
N ILE A 97 8.84 -31.05 1.61
CA ILE A 97 9.66 -31.39 0.47
C ILE A 97 10.89 -32.08 1.08
N VAL A 98 10.91 -33.41 1.00
CA VAL A 98 12.06 -34.25 1.34
C VAL A 98 13.10 -34.08 0.24
N THR A 99 14.35 -33.91 0.70
CA THR A 99 15.69 -33.96 0.07
C THR A 99 15.78 -33.80 -1.44
#